data_AF-A0A7G5BV11-F1
#
_entry.id   AF-A0A7G5BV11-F1
#
_cell.length_a   1.000
_cell.length_b   1.000
_cell.length_c   1.000
_cell.angle_alpha   90.00
_cell.angle_beta   90.00
_cell.angle_gamma   90.00
#
_symmetry.space_group_name_H-M   'P 1'
#
loop_
_entity.id
_entity.type
_entity.pdbx_description
1 polymer ?
#
loop_
_entity_poly.entity_id
_entity_poly.type
_entity_poly.pdbx_seq_one_letter_code
_entity_poly.pdbx_strand_id
1 'polypeptide(L)'
;MAYRMSIFMKYTLQSLLKQTNQSFTALIRYAEATEDAIVPLLNSFDPLPGNIRFIPRRSKVKEQIIRTAGVEDLYLVHLDCDDMYQRSFIQQLHDFKPRKKTRALINQHGYVYDSVNHRMAAVTMPSPPFYTYIYKAEEYLQGTRYKAQGHRNVIRSFEHEILTDKKNRNFMAVVHERNKLNQKLLTRYKFERDRSIVDTILRKFK
;
A
#
# COMPACT_ATOMS: atom_id res chain seq x y z
N MET A 1 -13.46 -11.32 -10.98
CA MET A 1 -13.47 -10.81 -9.59
C MET A 1 -12.77 -11.77 -8.63
N ALA A 2 -13.20 -13.04 -8.54
CA ALA A 2 -12.65 -14.05 -7.63
C ALA A 2 -11.11 -14.14 -7.59
N TYR A 3 -10.44 -14.17 -8.75
CA TYR A 3 -8.98 -14.19 -8.80
C TYR A 3 -8.34 -12.97 -8.10
N ARG A 4 -8.81 -11.74 -8.35
CA ARG A 4 -8.25 -10.52 -7.73
C ARG A 4 -8.48 -10.54 -6.22
N MET A 5 -9.64 -11.01 -5.77
CA MET A 5 -9.91 -11.20 -4.35
C MET A 5 -8.95 -12.21 -3.73
N SER A 6 -8.69 -13.35 -4.39
CA SER A 6 -7.73 -14.34 -3.87
C SER A 6 -6.31 -13.78 -3.74
N ILE A 7 -5.89 -12.90 -4.66
CA ILE A 7 -4.59 -12.21 -4.57
C ILE A 7 -4.59 -11.24 -3.40
N PHE A 8 -5.63 -10.42 -3.24
CA PHE A 8 -5.79 -9.52 -2.09
C PHE A 8 -5.72 -10.28 -0.76
N MET A 9 -6.50 -11.36 -0.62
CA MET A 9 -6.56 -12.18 0.60
C MET A 9 -5.21 -12.85 0.92
N LYS A 10 -4.46 -13.28 -0.12
CA LYS A 10 -3.18 -13.99 0.01
C LYS A 10 -1.99 -13.07 0.30
N TYR A 11 -2.05 -11.81 -0.12
CA TYR A 11 -0.91 -10.88 -0.05
C TYR A 11 -1.28 -9.63 0.75
N THR A 12 -2.08 -8.74 0.17
CA THR A 12 -2.37 -7.42 0.75
C THR A 12 -3.01 -7.53 2.12
N LEU A 13 -4.07 -8.33 2.28
CA LEU A 13 -4.73 -8.51 3.58
C LEU A 13 -3.76 -9.03 4.64
N GLN A 14 -2.97 -10.07 4.32
CA GLN A 14 -1.99 -10.61 5.26
C GLN A 14 -0.97 -9.55 5.71
N SER A 15 -0.55 -8.67 4.80
CA SER A 15 0.37 -7.59 5.14
C SER A 15 -0.24 -6.51 6.02
N LEU A 16 -1.55 -6.25 5.89
CA LEU A 16 -2.29 -5.33 6.76
C LEU A 16 -2.48 -5.94 8.15
N LEU A 17 -2.88 -7.21 8.21
CA LEU A 17 -3.07 -7.94 9.47
C LEU A 17 -1.77 -8.07 10.27
N LYS A 18 -0.63 -8.20 9.58
CA LYS A 18 0.69 -8.33 10.21
C LYS A 18 1.35 -7.00 10.58
N GLN A 19 0.70 -5.85 10.35
CA GLN A 19 1.25 -4.58 10.82
C GLN A 19 1.40 -4.61 12.35
N THR A 20 2.60 -4.27 12.82
CA THR A 20 2.95 -4.16 14.24
C THR A 20 2.17 -3.07 14.96
N ASN A 21 1.67 -2.09 14.20
CA ASN A 21 0.77 -1.04 14.67
C ASN A 21 -0.54 -1.11 13.86
N GLN A 22 -1.65 -1.37 14.55
CA GLN A 22 -2.99 -1.49 13.97
C GLN A 22 -3.78 -0.18 13.98
N SER A 23 -3.17 0.93 14.42
CA SER A 23 -3.76 2.27 14.44
C SER A 23 -3.74 2.90 13.04
N PHE A 24 -4.53 2.33 12.15
CA PHE A 24 -4.78 2.81 10.80
C PHE A 24 -6.19 2.41 10.35
N THR A 25 -6.66 2.92 9.21
CA THR A 25 -7.85 2.38 8.55
C THR A 25 -7.56 2.14 7.08
N ALA A 26 -7.75 0.91 6.63
CA ALA A 26 -7.61 0.52 5.23
C ALA A 26 -8.98 0.50 4.54
N LEU A 27 -9.12 1.28 3.48
CA LEU A 27 -10.34 1.41 2.70
C LEU A 27 -10.13 0.82 1.30
N ILE A 28 -10.59 -0.41 1.09
CA ILE A 28 -10.46 -1.13 -0.17
C ILE A 28 -11.62 -0.70 -1.07
N ARG A 29 -11.31 0.09 -2.10
CA ARG A 29 -12.34 0.64 -2.99
C ARG A 29 -12.71 -0.36 -4.08
N TYR A 30 -14.00 -0.54 -4.31
CA TYR A 30 -14.53 -1.29 -5.45
C TYR A 30 -15.45 -0.44 -6.33
N ALA A 31 -15.64 -0.86 -7.58
CA ALA A 31 -16.60 -0.21 -8.47
C ALA A 31 -18.03 -0.61 -8.09
N GLU A 32 -18.92 0.35 -7.95
CA GLU A 32 -20.32 0.17 -7.53
C GLU A 32 -21.01 -0.94 -8.32
N ALA A 33 -20.81 -0.99 -9.64
CA ALA A 33 -21.36 -2.02 -10.52
C ALA A 33 -20.88 -3.47 -10.23
N THR A 34 -19.96 -3.65 -9.29
CA THR A 34 -19.44 -4.96 -8.89
C THR A 34 -19.84 -5.37 -7.48
N GLU A 35 -20.67 -4.58 -6.80
CA GLU A 35 -21.09 -4.81 -5.42
C GLU A 35 -21.76 -6.18 -5.23
N ASP A 36 -22.72 -6.51 -6.11
CA ASP A 36 -23.43 -7.80 -6.09
C ASP A 36 -22.50 -9.01 -6.26
N ALA A 37 -21.34 -8.83 -6.88
CA ALA A 37 -20.33 -9.88 -7.03
C ALA A 37 -19.31 -9.89 -5.88
N ILE A 38 -19.06 -8.74 -5.24
CA ILE A 38 -18.06 -8.60 -4.18
C ILE A 38 -18.63 -9.01 -2.82
N VAL A 39 -19.85 -8.57 -2.48
CA VAL A 39 -20.42 -8.81 -1.16
C VAL A 39 -20.56 -10.32 -0.85
N PRO A 40 -21.13 -11.16 -1.72
CA PRO A 40 -21.22 -12.60 -1.45
C PRO A 40 -19.84 -13.26 -1.37
N LEU A 41 -18.89 -12.80 -2.20
CA LEU A 41 -17.53 -13.32 -2.19
C LEU A 41 -16.77 -12.92 -0.91
N LEU A 42 -16.99 -11.72 -0.36
CA LEU A 42 -16.42 -11.34 0.93
C LEU A 42 -16.98 -12.19 2.07
N ASN A 43 -18.27 -12.50 2.03
CA ASN A 43 -18.94 -13.33 3.04
C ASN A 43 -18.47 -14.79 3.04
N SER A 44 -17.73 -15.25 2.02
CA SER A 44 -17.11 -16.58 2.02
C SER A 44 -15.74 -16.63 2.70
N PHE A 45 -15.22 -15.50 3.22
CA PHE A 45 -13.98 -15.43 3.98
C PHE A 45 -14.26 -15.08 5.44
N ASP A 46 -13.24 -15.24 6.29
CA ASP A 46 -13.31 -14.79 7.68
C ASP A 46 -13.64 -13.28 7.75
N PRO A 47 -14.43 -12.85 8.75
CA PRO A 47 -14.75 -11.44 8.93
C PRO A 47 -13.49 -10.57 9.03
N LEU A 48 -13.48 -9.48 8.29
CA LEU A 48 -12.39 -8.50 8.35
C LEU A 48 -12.39 -7.75 9.68
N PRO A 49 -11.22 -7.39 10.22
CA PRO A 49 -11.17 -6.54 11.40
C PRO A 49 -11.74 -5.15 11.10
N GLY A 50 -12.29 -4.49 12.11
CA GLY A 50 -13.06 -3.24 11.93
C GLY A 50 -12.27 -2.06 11.32
N ASN A 51 -10.94 -2.14 11.30
CA ASN A 51 -10.04 -1.18 10.66
C ASN A 51 -9.77 -1.47 9.16
N ILE A 52 -10.30 -2.55 8.59
CA ILE A 52 -10.16 -2.92 7.17
C ILE A 52 -11.56 -3.05 6.56
N ARG A 53 -11.89 -2.20 5.57
CA ARG A 53 -13.25 -2.12 5.02
C ARG A 53 -13.25 -2.06 3.51
N PHE A 54 -14.14 -2.84 2.89
CA PHE A 54 -14.48 -2.68 1.49
C PHE A 54 -15.53 -1.58 1.35
N ILE A 55 -15.30 -0.62 0.46
CA ILE A 55 -16.21 0.51 0.25
C ILE A 55 -16.45 0.76 -1.25
N PRO A 56 -17.64 1.22 -1.64
CA PRO A 56 -17.87 1.72 -2.99
C PRO A 56 -16.92 2.87 -3.32
N ARG A 57 -16.53 3.00 -4.59
CA ARG A 57 -15.56 4.02 -5.05
C ARG A 57 -16.02 5.43 -4.67
N ARG A 58 -17.31 5.76 -4.77
CA ARG A 58 -17.88 7.08 -4.48
C ARG A 58 -18.29 7.27 -3.01
N SER A 59 -17.98 6.31 -2.14
CA SER A 59 -18.29 6.40 -0.71
C SER A 59 -17.57 7.58 -0.04
N LYS A 60 -18.28 8.24 0.89
CA LYS A 60 -17.77 9.33 1.75
C LYS A 60 -17.23 8.84 3.11
N VAL A 61 -17.12 7.52 3.30
CA VAL A 61 -16.69 6.91 4.57
C VAL A 61 -15.33 7.43 5.03
N LYS A 62 -14.40 7.69 4.10
CA LYS A 62 -13.08 8.23 4.43
C LYS A 62 -13.19 9.62 5.07
N GLU A 63 -13.94 10.54 4.46
CA GLU A 63 -14.16 11.88 4.99
C GLU A 63 -14.87 11.84 6.35
N GLN A 64 -15.82 10.91 6.54
CA GLN A 64 -16.46 10.68 7.84
C GLN A 64 -15.45 10.23 8.90
N ILE A 65 -14.60 9.24 8.58
CA ILE A 65 -13.56 8.75 9.50
C ILE A 65 -12.62 9.88 9.92
N ILE A 66 -12.17 10.71 8.96
CA ILE A 66 -11.28 11.84 9.25
C ILE A 66 -11.96 12.83 10.22
N ARG A 67 -13.24 13.18 9.97
CA ARG A 67 -14.00 14.09 10.85
C ARG A 67 -14.19 13.52 12.25
N THR A 68 -14.55 12.24 12.36
CA THR A 68 -14.78 11.59 13.64
C THR A 68 -13.49 11.40 14.44
N ALA A 69 -12.37 11.15 13.76
CA ALA A 69 -11.08 10.97 14.43
C ALA A 69 -10.51 12.27 15.01
N GLY A 70 -10.91 13.44 14.50
CA GLY A 70 -10.46 14.75 15.01
C GLY A 70 -8.94 14.97 14.91
N VAL A 71 -8.29 14.33 13.94
CA VAL A 71 -6.83 14.38 13.77
C VAL A 71 -6.38 15.68 13.10
N GLU A 72 -5.21 16.19 13.46
CA GLU A 72 -4.62 17.36 12.81
C GLU A 72 -3.99 17.01 11.46
N ASP A 73 -3.20 15.94 11.44
CA ASP A 73 -2.49 15.47 10.25
C ASP A 73 -3.11 14.16 9.73
N LEU A 74 -3.29 14.11 8.41
CA LEU A 74 -3.78 12.95 7.68
C LEU A 74 -2.64 12.35 6.85
N TYR A 75 -2.27 11.12 7.17
CA TYR A 75 -1.35 10.31 6.40
C TYR A 75 -2.13 9.44 5.42
N LEU A 76 -2.10 9.80 4.14
CA LEU A 76 -2.79 9.07 3.08
C LEU A 76 -1.80 8.14 2.36
N VAL A 77 -1.86 6.85 2.71
CA VAL A 77 -1.04 5.79 2.11
C VAL A 77 -1.71 5.25 0.84
N HIS A 78 -0.93 5.04 -0.23
CA HIS A 78 -1.39 4.37 -1.44
C HIS A 78 -0.88 2.93 -1.48
N LEU A 79 -1.78 1.96 -1.64
CA LEU A 79 -1.43 0.55 -1.86
C LEU A 79 -2.35 -0.08 -2.91
N ASP A 80 -1.77 -0.72 -3.92
CA ASP A 80 -2.53 -1.54 -4.85
C ASP A 80 -2.99 -2.83 -4.16
N CYS A 81 -4.16 -3.35 -4.55
CA CYS A 81 -4.82 -4.47 -3.85
C CYS A 81 -4.14 -5.84 -4.05
N ASP A 82 -3.00 -5.87 -4.72
CA ASP A 82 -2.14 -7.04 -4.91
C ASP A 82 -0.75 -6.87 -4.31
N ASP A 83 -0.41 -5.69 -3.79
CA ASP A 83 0.90 -5.37 -3.23
C ASP A 83 0.90 -5.42 -1.70
N MET A 84 2.08 -5.36 -1.10
CA MET A 84 2.28 -5.47 0.34
C MET A 84 3.19 -4.39 0.89
N TYR A 85 2.92 -3.97 2.13
CA TYR A 85 3.88 -3.25 2.97
C TYR A 85 4.55 -4.19 3.97
N GLN A 86 5.76 -3.85 4.35
CA GLN A 86 6.50 -4.54 5.41
C GLN A 86 5.80 -4.29 6.76
N ARG A 87 5.87 -5.24 7.69
CA ARG A 87 5.11 -5.25 8.96
C ARG A 87 5.32 -4.08 9.92
N SER A 88 6.41 -3.32 9.82
CA SER A 88 6.67 -2.13 10.64
C SER A 88 6.36 -0.82 9.90
N PHE A 89 5.83 -0.87 8.68
CA PHE A 89 5.58 0.33 7.88
C PHE A 89 4.65 1.34 8.58
N ILE A 90 3.54 0.87 9.15
CA ILE A 90 2.63 1.78 9.88
C ILE A 90 3.32 2.36 11.11
N GLN A 91 4.07 1.56 11.87
CA GLN A 91 4.83 2.06 13.02
C GLN A 91 5.86 3.12 12.60
N GLN A 92 6.57 2.91 11.48
CA GLN A 92 7.48 3.91 10.92
C GLN A 92 6.79 5.23 10.61
N LEU A 93 5.56 5.21 10.08
CA LEU A 93 4.80 6.44 9.82
C LEU A 93 4.42 7.18 11.11
N HIS A 94 4.10 6.45 12.18
CA HIS A 94 3.79 7.04 13.49
C HIS A 94 5.04 7.61 14.17
N ASP A 95 6.18 6.95 14.03
CA ASP A 95 7.45 7.38 14.65
C ASP A 95 8.12 8.52 13.88
N PHE A 96 7.86 8.64 12.58
CA PHE A 96 8.49 9.64 11.73
C PHE A 96 7.97 11.04 12.05
N LYS A 97 8.90 11.97 12.29
CA LYS A 97 8.59 13.39 12.54
C LYS A 97 8.94 14.21 11.31
N PRO A 98 7.99 14.44 10.38
CA PRO A 98 8.27 15.17 9.16
C PRO A 98 8.59 16.63 9.44
N ARG A 99 9.40 17.24 8.58
CA ARG A 99 9.58 18.70 8.56
C ARG A 99 8.25 19.38 8.23
N LYS A 100 8.02 20.58 8.75
CA LYS A 100 6.74 21.32 8.65
C LYS A 100 6.16 21.44 7.23
N LYS A 101 7.02 21.45 6.21
CA LYS A 101 6.63 21.62 4.81
C LYS A 101 6.59 20.30 4.02
N THR A 102 6.97 19.19 4.64
CA THR A 102 6.95 17.87 3.99
C THR A 102 5.52 17.47 3.67
N ARG A 103 5.27 17.22 2.39
CA ARG A 103 3.96 16.81 1.86
C ARG A 103 3.94 15.35 1.43
N ALA A 104 5.10 14.73 1.24
CA ALA A 104 5.21 13.35 0.83
C ALA A 104 6.36 12.61 1.54
N LEU A 105 6.11 11.38 1.94
CA LEU A 105 7.11 10.43 2.39
C LEU A 105 7.31 9.36 1.32
N ILE A 106 8.57 9.11 0.95
CA ILE A 106 8.92 8.25 -0.18
C ILE A 106 9.56 6.96 0.32
N ASN A 107 9.00 5.81 -0.09
CA ASN A 107 9.60 4.51 0.19
C ASN A 107 10.45 4.05 -0.99
N GLN A 108 11.72 4.46 -1.08
CA GLN A 108 12.57 4.18 -2.25
C GLN A 108 13.05 2.73 -2.35
N HIS A 109 13.05 2.00 -1.24
CA HIS A 109 13.57 0.63 -1.17
C HIS A 109 12.46 -0.39 -0.96
N GLY A 110 12.43 -1.42 -1.80
CA GLY A 110 11.42 -2.47 -1.75
C GLY A 110 11.87 -3.77 -2.42
N TYR A 111 10.89 -4.60 -2.75
CA TYR A 111 11.08 -5.84 -3.50
C TYR A 111 10.09 -5.94 -4.67
N VAL A 112 10.48 -6.69 -5.70
CA VAL A 112 9.57 -7.24 -6.70
C VAL A 112 9.52 -8.74 -6.48
N TYR A 113 8.31 -9.27 -6.25
CA TYR A 113 8.10 -10.69 -6.01
C TYR A 113 7.35 -11.32 -7.17
N ASP A 114 8.00 -12.24 -7.87
CA ASP A 114 7.38 -13.08 -8.88
C ASP A 114 6.71 -14.27 -8.18
N SER A 115 5.41 -14.13 -7.94
CA SER A 115 4.61 -15.15 -7.25
C SER A 115 4.40 -16.43 -8.07
N VAL A 116 4.60 -16.37 -9.39
CA VAL A 116 4.43 -17.52 -10.29
C VAL A 116 5.66 -18.42 -10.24
N ASN A 117 6.85 -17.82 -10.33
CA ASN A 117 8.12 -18.56 -10.31
C ASN A 117 8.78 -18.63 -8.93
N HIS A 118 8.14 -18.06 -7.91
CA HIS A 118 8.64 -17.98 -6.54
C HIS A 118 10.09 -17.46 -6.47
N ARG A 119 10.29 -16.24 -6.97
CA ARG A 119 11.61 -15.58 -6.98
C ARG A 119 11.46 -14.11 -6.65
N MET A 120 12.51 -13.48 -6.11
CA MET A 120 12.42 -12.11 -5.61
C MET A 120 13.61 -11.25 -6.04
N ALA A 121 13.36 -9.99 -6.37
CA ALA A 121 14.40 -9.02 -6.65
C ALA A 121 14.33 -7.85 -5.67
N ALA A 122 15.47 -7.49 -5.09
CA ALA A 122 15.62 -6.24 -4.36
C ALA A 122 15.59 -5.06 -5.34
N VAL A 123 14.76 -4.04 -5.06
CA VAL A 123 14.63 -2.88 -5.95
C VAL A 123 14.86 -1.56 -5.20
N THR A 124 15.40 -0.59 -5.93
CA THR A 124 15.53 0.80 -5.50
C THR A 124 14.96 1.67 -6.59
N MET A 125 14.00 2.52 -6.25
CA MET A 125 13.33 3.43 -7.18
C MET A 125 13.31 4.83 -6.57
N PRO A 126 13.67 5.89 -7.32
CA PRO A 126 13.66 7.25 -6.78
C PRO A 126 12.26 7.74 -6.34
N SER A 127 11.22 7.37 -7.10
CA SER A 127 9.83 7.75 -6.84
C SER A 127 8.90 6.58 -7.21
N PRO A 128 8.85 5.52 -6.39
CA PRO A 128 7.95 4.39 -6.61
C PRO A 128 6.50 4.80 -6.30
N PRO A 129 5.48 4.01 -6.72
CA PRO A 129 4.09 4.26 -6.38
C PRO A 129 3.74 4.06 -4.89
N PHE A 130 4.72 3.66 -4.07
CA PHE A 130 4.58 3.46 -2.63
C PHE A 130 5.01 4.70 -1.84
N TYR A 131 4.22 5.77 -1.90
CA TYR A 131 4.44 6.99 -1.12
C TYR A 131 3.25 7.29 -0.21
N THR A 132 3.50 8.06 0.83
CA THR A 132 2.46 8.57 1.74
C THR A 132 2.35 10.07 1.55
N TYR A 133 1.15 10.58 1.31
CA TYR A 133 0.91 12.02 1.38
C TYR A 133 0.59 12.44 2.81
N ILE A 134 1.08 13.61 3.21
CA ILE A 134 0.76 14.23 4.49
C ILE A 134 -0.07 15.47 4.22
N TYR A 135 -1.31 15.48 4.71
CA TYR A 135 -2.20 16.63 4.63
C TYR A 135 -2.49 17.17 6.02
N LYS A 136 -2.79 18.47 6.11
CA LYS A 136 -3.65 18.95 7.18
C LYS A 136 -5.06 18.42 6.95
N ALA A 137 -5.63 17.77 7.97
CA ALA A 137 -6.93 17.10 7.86
C ALA A 137 -8.03 18.08 7.47
N GLU A 138 -8.04 19.27 8.06
CA GLU A 138 -9.02 20.31 7.78
C GLU A 138 -8.95 20.78 6.31
N GLU A 139 -7.75 21.07 5.80
CA GLU A 139 -7.55 21.43 4.39
C GLU A 139 -8.05 20.31 3.45
N TYR A 140 -7.78 19.04 3.81
CA TYR A 140 -8.27 17.91 3.04
C TYR A 140 -9.81 17.85 3.06
N LEU A 141 -10.44 18.07 4.20
CA LEU A 141 -11.90 18.09 4.33
C LEU A 141 -12.55 19.26 3.56
N GLN A 142 -11.82 20.36 3.37
CA GLN A 142 -12.22 21.52 2.57
C GLN A 142 -11.98 21.36 1.05
N GLY A 143 -11.31 20.27 0.63
CA GLY A 143 -11.15 19.91 -0.77
C GLY A 143 -9.72 19.99 -1.32
N THR A 144 -8.73 20.32 -0.49
CA THR A 144 -7.31 20.31 -0.91
C THR A 144 -6.89 18.91 -1.34
N ARG A 145 -6.38 18.78 -2.56
CA ARG A 145 -5.87 17.51 -3.12
C ARG A 145 -4.55 17.75 -3.82
N TYR A 146 -3.51 17.04 -3.39
CA TYR A 146 -2.23 17.04 -4.08
C TYR A 146 -2.36 16.31 -5.41
N LYS A 147 -1.87 16.93 -6.49
CA LYS A 147 -1.87 16.38 -7.85
C LYS A 147 -0.44 16.33 -8.36
N ALA A 148 0.19 15.17 -8.29
CA ALA A 148 1.41 14.89 -9.06
C ALA A 148 1.04 14.50 -10.49
N GLN A 149 1.90 14.83 -11.47
CA GLN A 149 1.79 14.33 -12.84
C GLN A 149 2.25 12.86 -12.93
N GLY A 150 1.60 11.97 -12.17
CA GLY A 150 1.95 10.55 -12.04
C GLY A 150 2.94 10.24 -10.92
N HIS A 151 3.01 8.96 -10.53
CA HIS A 151 3.76 8.50 -9.35
C HIS A 151 5.25 8.85 -9.39
N ARG A 152 5.87 8.88 -10.57
CA ARG A 152 7.29 9.19 -10.74
C ARG A 152 7.64 10.65 -10.44
N ASN A 153 6.63 11.52 -10.41
CA ASN A 153 6.81 12.96 -10.27
C ASN A 153 6.52 13.45 -8.85
N VAL A 154 6.16 12.59 -7.90
CA VAL A 154 5.91 13.01 -6.50
C VAL A 154 7.12 13.72 -5.91
N ILE A 155 8.33 13.18 -6.12
CA ILE A 155 9.58 13.80 -5.65
C ILE A 155 9.91 15.15 -6.33
N ARG A 156 9.32 15.43 -7.50
CA ARG A 156 9.50 16.69 -8.23
C ARG A 156 8.39 17.69 -7.92
N SER A 157 7.20 17.20 -7.59
CA SER A 157 6.01 18.01 -7.36
C SER A 157 5.91 18.52 -5.92
N PHE A 158 6.56 17.85 -4.96
CA PHE A 158 6.37 18.12 -3.54
C PHE A 158 7.67 18.11 -2.75
N GLU A 159 7.70 18.94 -1.71
CA GLU A 159 8.67 18.79 -0.62
C GLU A 159 8.46 17.43 0.03
N HIS A 160 9.51 16.62 0.01
CA HIS A 160 9.44 15.22 0.37
C HIS A 160 10.61 14.80 1.26
N GLU A 161 10.40 13.70 1.96
CA GLU A 161 11.42 13.03 2.76
C GLU A 161 11.43 11.54 2.42
N ILE A 162 12.59 10.91 2.57
CA ILE A 162 12.72 9.47 2.33
C ILE A 162 12.44 8.77 3.66
N LEU A 163 11.44 7.88 3.66
CA LEU A 163 11.06 7.10 4.84
C LEU A 163 11.87 5.81 4.97
N THR A 164 12.27 5.22 3.84
CA THR A 164 13.04 3.97 3.83
C THR A 164 14.53 4.21 4.00
N ASP A 165 15.19 3.39 4.82
CA ASP A 165 16.63 3.16 4.72
C ASP A 165 16.94 1.89 3.90
N LYS A 166 18.21 1.66 3.52
CA LYS A 166 18.61 0.49 2.72
C LYS A 166 18.42 -0.86 3.45
N LYS A 167 18.36 -0.86 4.78
CA LYS A 167 18.16 -2.05 5.63
C LYS A 167 16.66 -2.37 5.77
N ASN A 168 15.80 -1.37 5.62
CA ASN A 168 14.34 -1.45 5.76
C ASN A 168 13.63 -1.17 4.42
N ARG A 169 13.41 -2.26 3.66
CA ARG A 169 12.65 -2.27 2.41
C ARG A 169 11.16 -2.31 2.74
N ASN A 170 10.45 -1.21 2.54
CA ASN A 170 9.09 -1.05 3.06
C ASN A 170 8.00 -1.63 2.18
N PHE A 171 8.22 -1.85 0.88
CA PHE A 171 7.18 -2.32 -0.02
C PHE A 171 7.58 -3.60 -0.77
N MET A 172 6.58 -4.33 -1.23
CA MET A 172 6.74 -5.43 -2.16
C MET A 172 5.67 -5.33 -3.25
N ALA A 173 6.14 -5.14 -4.49
CA ALA A 173 5.31 -5.25 -5.68
C ALA A 173 5.16 -6.72 -6.06
N VAL A 174 3.93 -7.24 -6.05
CA VAL A 174 3.66 -8.64 -6.37
C VAL A 174 3.32 -8.77 -7.85
N VAL A 175 4.13 -9.55 -8.55
CA VAL A 175 3.87 -9.97 -9.93
C VAL A 175 3.15 -11.32 -9.87
N HIS A 176 1.92 -11.33 -10.38
CA HIS A 176 1.11 -12.53 -10.50
C HIS A 176 0.64 -12.69 -11.95
N GLU A 177 0.15 -13.87 -12.31
CA GLU A 177 -0.17 -14.27 -13.69
C GLU A 177 -0.94 -13.20 -14.49
N ARG A 178 -2.00 -12.64 -13.91
CA ARG A 178 -2.86 -11.64 -14.58
C ARG A 178 -2.41 -10.18 -14.43
N ASN A 179 -1.28 -9.88 -13.79
CA ASN A 179 -0.78 -8.51 -13.60
C ASN A 179 0.07 -8.04 -14.80
N LYS A 180 -0.59 -7.74 -15.93
CA LYS A 180 0.10 -7.37 -17.18
C LYS A 180 1.07 -6.19 -17.06
N LEU A 181 0.80 -5.22 -16.16
CA LEU A 181 1.66 -4.04 -15.98
C LEU A 181 2.96 -4.41 -15.25
N ASN A 182 2.86 -5.18 -14.17
CA ASN A 182 4.02 -5.55 -13.35
C ASN A 182 4.88 -6.65 -13.99
N GLN A 183 4.38 -7.39 -14.99
CA GLN A 183 5.20 -8.33 -15.78
C GLN A 183 6.45 -7.68 -16.38
N LYS A 184 6.38 -6.37 -16.72
CA LYS A 184 7.54 -5.60 -17.23
C LYS A 184 8.67 -5.43 -16.22
N LEU A 185 8.43 -5.68 -14.93
CA LEU A 185 9.44 -5.64 -13.88
C LEU A 185 10.31 -6.91 -13.87
N LEU A 186 9.80 -8.04 -14.40
CA LEU A 186 10.49 -9.33 -14.35
C LEU A 186 11.78 -9.36 -15.20
N THR A 187 11.90 -8.49 -16.19
CA THR A 187 13.08 -8.42 -17.06
C THR A 187 14.10 -7.36 -16.62
N ARG A 188 13.79 -6.57 -15.58
CA ARG A 188 14.59 -5.39 -15.20
C ARG A 188 15.58 -5.65 -14.08
N TYR A 189 15.41 -6.75 -13.35
CA TYR A 189 16.15 -6.99 -12.11
C TYR A 189 16.71 -8.40 -12.07
N LYS A 190 17.77 -8.57 -11.27
CA LYS A 190 18.32 -9.88 -10.93
C LYS A 190 17.48 -10.48 -9.79
N PHE A 191 16.91 -11.65 -10.05
CA PHE A 191 16.06 -12.36 -9.10
C PHE A 191 16.85 -13.41 -8.33
N GLU A 192 16.70 -13.39 -7.01
CA GLU A 192 17.01 -14.50 -6.10
C GLU A 192 15.98 -15.61 -6.29
N ARG A 193 16.46 -16.85 -6.39
CA ARG A 193 15.66 -18.06 -6.63
C ARG A 193 15.78 -19.08 -5.49
N ASP A 194 16.70 -18.89 -4.56
CA ASP A 194 16.76 -19.69 -3.35
C ASP A 194 15.48 -19.50 -2.54
N ARG A 195 14.69 -20.56 -2.42
CA ARG A 195 13.39 -20.54 -1.74
C ARG A 195 13.53 -20.13 -0.27
N SER A 196 14.58 -20.57 0.42
CA SER A 196 14.78 -20.27 1.83
C SER A 196 15.00 -18.76 2.06
N ILE A 197 15.72 -18.11 1.14
CA ILE A 197 15.95 -16.67 1.16
C ILE A 197 14.64 -15.93 0.84
N VAL A 198 13.95 -16.35 -0.24
CA VAL A 198 12.68 -15.76 -0.67
C VAL A 198 11.63 -15.84 0.44
N ASP A 199 11.43 -17.00 1.06
CA ASP A 199 10.48 -17.22 2.15
C ASP A 199 10.85 -16.42 3.41
N THR A 200 12.14 -16.29 3.70
CA THR A 200 12.62 -15.45 4.81
C THR A 200 12.27 -13.98 4.61
N ILE A 201 12.35 -13.48 3.37
CA ILE A 201 11.93 -12.11 3.07
C ILE A 201 10.40 -12.01 3.10
N LEU A 202 9.67 -12.93 2.47
CA LEU A 202 8.20 -12.93 2.42
C LEU A 202 7.55 -12.90 3.81
N ARG A 203 8.11 -13.64 4.79
CA ARG A 203 7.63 -13.66 6.18
C ARG A 203 7.66 -12.28 6.88
N LYS A 204 8.43 -11.32 6.36
CA LYS A 204 8.45 -9.94 6.87
C LYS A 204 7.27 -9.10 6.37
N PHE A 205 6.57 -9.59 5.34
CA PHE A 205 5.45 -8.92 4.68
C PHE A 205 4.13 -9.64 4.89
N LYS A 206 4.11 -10.97 4.93
CA LYS A 206 2.89 -11.76 5.04
C LYS A 206 3.07 -13.06 5.79
#